data_AF-A0A026WG20-F1
#
_entry.id   AF-A0A026WG20-F1
#
_cell.length_a   1.000
_cell.length_b   1.000
_cell.length_c   1.000
_cell.angle_alpha   90.00
_cell.angle_beta   90.00
_cell.angle_gamma   90.00
#
_symmetry.space_group_name_H-M   'P 1'
#
loop_
_entity.id
_entity.type
_entity.pdbx_description
1 polymer ?
#
loop_
_entity_poly.entity_id
_entity_poly.type
_entity_poly.pdbx_seq_one_letter_code
_entity_poly.pdbx_strand_id
1 'polypeptide(L)'
;MSSILGLLLLISIAVAVPTSRTQQCVTNSDCPSNHCCLLGPSRYATPACMPFQQRGEQCRVNADTISTNLTYPDDSRIEVESIHYILCPCADGLSCNFKKGICN
;
A
#
# COMPACT_ATOMS: atom_id res chain seq x y z
N MET A 1 49.93 30.20 -25.76
CA MET A 1 50.03 29.68 -24.37
C MET A 1 48.69 29.93 -23.70
N SER A 2 48.05 28.86 -23.22
CA SER A 2 47.07 28.84 -22.11
C SER A 2 45.77 29.66 -22.26
N SER A 3 44.58 29.04 -22.32
CA SER A 3 43.86 28.39 -21.19
C SER A 3 42.59 29.24 -20.93
N ILE A 4 41.34 28.79 -20.81
CA ILE A 4 40.73 27.50 -20.50
C ILE A 4 39.29 27.55 -21.06
N LEU A 5 38.88 26.50 -21.78
CA LEU A 5 37.49 26.22 -22.10
C LEU A 5 36.72 25.95 -20.80
N GLY A 6 35.92 26.91 -20.34
CA GLY A 6 35.04 26.75 -19.17
C GLY A 6 33.77 25.99 -19.53
N LEU A 7 33.86 24.68 -19.75
CA LEU A 7 32.72 23.81 -19.99
C LEU A 7 32.04 23.49 -18.64
N LEU A 8 31.02 24.27 -18.28
CA LEU A 8 30.16 24.02 -17.12
C LEU A 8 29.29 22.78 -17.40
N LEU A 9 29.73 21.62 -16.91
CA LEU A 9 28.97 20.38 -16.86
C LEU A 9 27.83 20.52 -15.84
N LEU A 10 26.60 20.67 -16.34
CA LEU A 10 25.38 20.49 -15.56
C LEU A 10 25.21 18.99 -15.27
N ILE A 11 25.57 18.58 -14.04
CA ILE A 11 25.32 17.22 -13.56
C ILE A 11 23.84 17.14 -13.15
N SER A 12 23.00 16.63 -14.05
CA SER A 12 21.61 16.28 -13.74
C SER A 12 21.62 15.05 -12.82
N ILE A 13 21.46 15.25 -11.51
CA ILE A 13 21.22 14.14 -10.59
C ILE A 13 19.81 13.62 -10.88
N ALA A 14 19.70 12.55 -11.68
CA ALA A 14 18.46 11.81 -11.82
C ALA A 14 18.19 11.12 -10.49
N VAL A 15 17.39 11.75 -9.62
CA VAL A 15 16.84 11.09 -8.43
C VAL A 15 15.89 9.99 -8.94
N ALA A 16 16.36 8.74 -8.91
CA ALA A 16 15.52 7.59 -9.18
C ALA A 16 14.47 7.52 -8.08
N VAL A 17 13.26 8.02 -8.35
CA VAL A 17 12.11 7.80 -7.47
C VAL A 17 11.82 6.30 -7.51
N PRO A 18 11.95 5.57 -6.39
CA PRO A 18 11.62 4.15 -6.37
C PRO A 18 10.13 4.04 -6.69
N THR A 19 9.83 3.50 -7.87
CA THR A 19 8.47 3.11 -8.23
C THR A 19 8.18 1.89 -7.40
N SER A 20 7.60 2.07 -6.21
CA SER A 20 7.14 0.95 -5.40
C SER A 20 6.08 0.23 -6.21
N ARG A 21 6.46 -0.88 -6.85
CA ARG A 21 5.49 -1.77 -7.47
C ARG A 21 4.68 -2.34 -6.31
N THR A 22 3.41 -1.94 -6.22
CA THR A 22 2.47 -2.55 -5.29
C THR A 22 2.42 -4.05 -5.57
N GLN A 23 2.94 -4.83 -4.62
CA GLN A 23 2.98 -6.29 -4.70
C GLN A 23 1.56 -6.82 -4.57
N GLN A 24 1.11 -7.67 -5.49
CA GLN A 24 -0.18 -8.36 -5.37
C GLN A 24 -0.14 -9.40 -4.26
N CYS A 25 -1.29 -9.66 -3.64
CA CYS A 25 -1.43 -10.59 -2.52
C CYS A 25 -2.80 -11.27 -2.52
N VAL A 26 -2.91 -12.41 -1.83
CA VAL A 26 -4.18 -13.11 -1.58
C VAL A 26 -4.40 -13.36 -0.08
N THR A 27 -3.36 -13.23 0.74
CA THR A 27 -3.42 -13.26 2.20
C THR A 27 -2.46 -12.24 2.81
N ASN A 28 -2.69 -11.87 4.07
CA ASN A 28 -1.80 -10.95 4.81
C ASN A 28 -0.36 -11.47 4.92
N SER A 29 -0.15 -12.79 4.94
CA SER A 29 1.19 -13.39 5.05
C SER A 29 2.06 -13.25 3.77
N ASP A 30 1.46 -12.84 2.66
CA ASP A 30 2.19 -12.54 1.42
C ASP A 30 2.96 -11.20 1.50
N CYS A 31 2.61 -10.36 2.50
CA CYS A 31 3.11 -9.01 2.62
C CYS A 31 4.24 -8.88 3.67
N PRO A 32 5.10 -7.86 3.53
CA PRO A 32 6.07 -7.50 4.58
C PRO A 32 5.39 -7.25 5.92
N SER A 33 6.13 -7.41 7.02
CA SER A 33 5.58 -7.33 8.39
C SER A 33 4.93 -6.00 8.77
N ASN A 34 5.21 -4.91 8.05
CA ASN A 34 4.62 -3.58 8.25
C ASN A 34 3.53 -3.23 7.21
N HIS A 35 3.05 -4.23 6.47
CA HIS A 35 2.04 -4.10 5.43
C HIS A 35 0.89 -5.08 5.67
N CYS A 36 -0.26 -4.77 5.08
CA CYS A 36 -1.41 -5.64 5.02
C CYS A 36 -1.75 -5.94 3.56
N CYS A 37 -2.40 -7.08 3.32
CA CYS A 37 -3.03 -7.34 2.03
C CYS A 37 -4.36 -6.59 1.97
N LEU A 38 -4.50 -5.66 1.01
CA LEU A 38 -5.63 -4.75 0.93
C LEU A 38 -6.37 -4.86 -0.40
N LEU A 39 -7.68 -5.12 -0.33
CA LEU A 39 -8.61 -4.92 -1.44
C LEU A 39 -9.18 -3.50 -1.41
N GLY A 40 -8.92 -2.71 -2.45
CA GLY A 40 -9.48 -1.37 -2.61
C GLY A 40 -10.99 -1.38 -2.92
N PRO A 41 -11.70 -0.24 -2.76
CA PRO A 41 -13.15 -0.14 -2.99
C PRO A 41 -13.56 -0.15 -4.47
N SER A 42 -12.60 -0.06 -5.40
CA SER A 42 -12.88 -0.01 -6.83
C SER A 42 -13.38 -1.37 -7.34
N ARG A 43 -14.35 -1.35 -8.26
CA ARG A 43 -14.80 -2.58 -8.93
C ARG A 43 -13.62 -3.22 -9.65
N TYR A 44 -13.47 -4.53 -9.49
CA TYR A 44 -12.35 -5.31 -10.05
C TYR A 44 -10.97 -4.86 -9.54
N ALA A 45 -10.90 -4.25 -8.35
CA ALA A 45 -9.62 -4.03 -7.69
C ALA A 45 -8.89 -5.37 -7.48
N THR A 46 -7.58 -5.35 -7.71
CA THR A 46 -6.70 -6.46 -7.36
C THR A 46 -6.09 -6.17 -6.00
N PRO A 47 -6.13 -7.11 -5.04
CA PRO A 47 -5.53 -6.88 -3.73
C PRO A 47 -4.02 -6.67 -3.85
N ALA A 48 -3.49 -5.78 -3.04
CA ALA A 48 -2.07 -5.48 -2.99
C ALA A 48 -1.58 -5.18 -1.58
N CYS A 49 -0.29 -5.40 -1.33
CA CYS A 49 0.37 -5.06 -0.09
C CYS A 49 0.45 -3.55 0.08
N MET A 50 -0.19 -3.04 1.13
CA MET A 50 -0.24 -1.62 1.47
C MET A 50 0.25 -1.42 2.90
N PRO A 51 0.90 -0.28 3.21
CA PRO A 51 1.43 -0.04 4.55
C PRO A 51 0.30 0.09 5.57
N PHE A 52 0.57 -0.29 6.82
CA PHE A 52 -0.34 0.00 7.93
C PHE A 52 -0.53 1.50 8.13
N GLN A 53 -1.71 1.88 8.64
CA GLN A 53 -2.04 3.28 8.93
C GLN A 53 -1.20 3.78 10.11
N GLN A 54 -0.57 4.93 9.93
CA GLN A 54 0.30 5.58 10.91
C GLN A 54 -0.52 6.46 11.87
N ARG A 55 0.12 6.92 12.93
CA ARG A 55 -0.51 7.81 13.92
C ARG A 55 -1.10 9.05 13.23
N GLY A 56 -2.35 9.35 13.54
CA GLY A 56 -3.10 10.47 12.98
C GLY A 56 -3.74 10.20 11.62
N GLU A 57 -3.41 9.08 10.96
CA GLU A 57 -4.07 8.68 9.72
C GLU A 57 -5.46 8.10 9.99
N GLN A 58 -6.29 8.15 8.95
CA GLN A 58 -7.64 7.62 9.00
C GLN A 58 -7.62 6.10 9.17
N CYS A 59 -8.55 5.58 9.96
CA CYS A 59 -8.74 4.14 10.13
C CYS A 59 -10.22 3.78 10.10
N ARG A 60 -10.50 2.51 9.84
CA ARG A 60 -11.86 1.96 9.89
C ARG A 60 -12.10 1.31 11.24
N VAL A 61 -13.09 1.82 11.96
CA VAL A 61 -13.57 1.23 13.21
C VAL A 61 -14.30 -0.08 12.91
N ASN A 62 -14.07 -1.12 13.72
CA ASN A 62 -14.67 -2.45 13.56
C ASN A 62 -14.47 -3.05 12.15
N ALA A 63 -13.27 -2.90 11.59
CA ALA A 63 -12.94 -3.43 10.28
C ALA A 63 -12.26 -4.80 10.39
N ASP A 64 -13.09 -5.83 10.45
CA ASP A 64 -12.63 -7.21 10.36
C ASP A 64 -12.11 -7.53 8.95
N THR A 65 -11.26 -8.55 8.86
CA THR A 65 -10.77 -9.08 7.59
C THR A 65 -11.87 -9.80 6.82
N ILE A 66 -11.74 -9.86 5.49
CA ILE A 66 -12.65 -10.58 4.60
C ILE A 66 -11.95 -11.79 3.97
N SER A 67 -12.73 -12.84 3.73
CA SER A 67 -12.35 -14.00 2.91
C SER A 67 -13.44 -14.22 1.86
N THR A 68 -13.08 -14.26 0.58
CA THR A 68 -14.06 -14.37 -0.51
C THR A 68 -13.41 -14.80 -1.82
N ASN A 69 -14.23 -15.11 -2.82
CA ASN A 69 -13.79 -15.32 -4.19
C ASN A 69 -14.01 -14.05 -5.00
N LEU A 70 -12.94 -13.48 -5.55
CA LEU A 70 -13.02 -12.35 -6.49
C LEU A 70 -13.11 -12.91 -7.90
N THR A 71 -14.07 -12.40 -8.68
CA THR A 71 -14.24 -12.74 -10.10
C THR A 71 -14.00 -11.48 -10.94
N TYR A 72 -13.15 -11.62 -11.95
CA TYR A 72 -12.76 -10.54 -12.85
C TYR A 72 -13.47 -10.65 -14.20
N PRO A 73 -13.45 -9.59 -15.04
CA PRO A 73 -14.15 -9.57 -16.32
C PRO A 73 -13.71 -10.61 -17.35
N ASP A 74 -12.52 -11.18 -17.18
CA ASP A 74 -11.95 -12.24 -18.03
C ASP A 74 -12.30 -13.64 -17.51
N ASP A 75 -13.29 -13.74 -16.61
CA ASP A 75 -13.69 -14.94 -15.89
C ASP A 75 -12.62 -15.55 -14.97
N SER A 76 -11.46 -14.88 -14.82
CA SER A 76 -10.46 -15.31 -13.85
C SER A 76 -11.00 -15.13 -12.43
N ARG A 77 -10.57 -16.04 -11.55
CA ARG A 77 -11.00 -16.08 -10.15
C ARG A 77 -9.78 -16.19 -9.26
N ILE A 78 -9.78 -15.42 -8.18
CA ILE A 78 -8.82 -15.57 -7.08
C ILE A 78 -9.59 -15.72 -5.77
N GLU A 79 -9.15 -16.66 -4.97
CA GLU A 79 -9.60 -16.80 -3.59
C GLU A 79 -8.69 -15.93 -2.72
N VAL A 80 -9.29 -15.09 -1.89
CA VAL A 80 -8.58 -14.28 -0.91
C VAL A 80 -8.97 -14.71 0.50
N GLU A 81 -8.00 -14.70 1.41
CA GLU A 81 -8.19 -15.17 2.77
C GLU A 81 -7.67 -14.14 3.77
N SER A 82 -8.55 -13.74 4.70
CA SER A 82 -8.22 -12.85 5.82
C SER A 82 -7.49 -11.58 5.38
N ILE A 83 -7.96 -10.93 4.31
CA ILE A 83 -7.42 -9.67 3.79
C ILE A 83 -8.22 -8.46 4.29
N HIS A 84 -7.67 -7.25 4.19
CA HIS A 84 -8.36 -6.03 4.58
C HIS A 84 -9.11 -5.40 3.40
N TYR A 85 -10.13 -4.59 3.73
CA TYR A 85 -10.92 -3.85 2.74
C TYR A 85 -10.85 -2.34 3.00
N ILE A 86 -10.59 -1.57 1.94
CA ILE A 86 -10.50 -0.10 1.91
C ILE A 86 -9.28 0.51 2.61
N LEU A 87 -9.01 0.15 3.87
CA LEU A 87 -7.82 0.58 4.60
C LEU A 87 -7.17 -0.59 5.34
N CYS A 88 -5.84 -0.56 5.44
CA CYS A 88 -5.09 -1.41 6.36
C CYS A 88 -5.39 -1.04 7.82
N PRO A 89 -5.10 -1.92 8.78
CA PRO A 89 -5.19 -1.58 10.20
C PRO A 89 -4.14 -0.53 10.58
N CYS A 90 -4.28 0.01 11.80
CA CYS A 90 -3.24 0.84 12.38
C CYS A 90 -1.95 0.04 12.61
N ALA A 91 -0.81 0.72 12.51
CA ALA A 91 0.49 0.13 12.79
C ALA A 91 0.61 -0.34 14.25
N ASP A 92 1.57 -1.22 14.51
CA ASP A 92 1.80 -1.83 15.83
C ASP A 92 1.86 -0.78 16.96
N GLY A 93 1.12 -1.05 18.03
CA GLY A 93 1.02 -0.17 19.20
C GLY A 93 0.05 1.01 19.05
N LEU A 94 -0.65 1.13 17.93
CA LEU A 94 -1.74 2.09 17.73
C LEU A 94 -3.10 1.39 17.69
N SER A 95 -4.14 2.13 18.04
CA SER A 95 -5.52 1.63 17.96
C SER A 95 -6.38 2.58 17.14
N CYS A 96 -7.40 2.05 16.46
CA CYS A 96 -8.34 2.90 15.74
C CYS A 96 -9.32 3.55 16.73
N ASN A 97 -9.23 4.87 16.89
CA ASN A 97 -10.10 5.59 17.81
C ASN A 97 -11.56 5.51 17.38
N PHE A 98 -12.41 4.85 18.17
CA PHE A 98 -13.81 4.62 17.82
C PHE A 98 -14.61 5.90 17.49
N LYS A 99 -14.30 7.01 18.15
CA LYS A 99 -15.03 8.28 17.98
C LYS A 99 -14.51 9.12 16.82
N LYS A 100 -13.21 9.06 16.54
CA LYS A 100 -12.54 9.94 15.58
C LYS A 100 -12.22 9.27 14.26
N GLY A 101 -12.14 7.94 14.21
CA GLY A 101 -11.71 7.21 13.02
C GLY A 101 -10.26 7.52 12.63
N ILE A 102 -9.39 7.71 13.63
CA ILE A 102 -7.95 7.95 13.44
C ILE A 102 -7.11 7.01 14.29
N CYS A 103 -5.92 6.63 13.83
CA CYS A 103 -4.98 5.82 14.60
C CYS A 103 -4.31 6.65 15.70
N ASN A 104 -4.44 6.25 16.96
CA ASN A 104 -3.73 6.86 18.08
C ASN A 104 -3.39 5.91 19.22
#